data_AF-A0AAE9JF91-F1
#
_entry.id   AF-A0AAE9JF91-F1
#
_cell.length_a   1.000
_cell.length_b   1.000
_cell.length_c   1.000
_cell.angle_alpha   90.00
_cell.angle_beta   90.00
_cell.angle_gamma   90.00
#
_symmetry.space_group_name_H-M   'P 1'
#
loop_
_entity.id
_entity.type
_entity.pdbx_description
1 polymer ?
#
loop_
_entity_poly.entity_id
_entity_poly.type
_entity_poly.pdbx_seq_one_letter_code
_entity_poly.pdbx_strand_id
1 'polypeptide(L)'
;MHPEQKKTFKEKNDIRNKLFKSTNADRQDWRKIKDEKKRKNEKKIIREAEEAKKARIEAVDHTPPFTISIAVPGQFLNNAQSSELRTYMAGQIARAATLYRVDEIIIYDESCRMTNE
;
A
#
# COMPACT_ATOMS: atom_id res chain seq x y z
N MET A 1 -15.62 -81.32 -17.01
CA MET A 1 -15.18 -81.16 -15.61
C MET A 1 -14.20 -80.00 -15.55
N HIS A 2 -14.57 -78.89 -14.91
CA HIS A 2 -13.65 -77.78 -14.67
C HIS A 2 -13.61 -77.52 -13.15
N PRO A 3 -12.47 -77.72 -12.47
CA PRO A 3 -12.37 -77.48 -11.04
C PRO A 3 -12.28 -75.97 -10.78
N GLU A 4 -13.28 -75.43 -10.07
CA GLU A 4 -13.20 -74.08 -9.50
C GLU A 4 -12.08 -74.04 -8.46
N GLN A 5 -11.02 -73.28 -8.77
CA GLN A 5 -9.97 -72.96 -7.82
C GLN A 5 -10.53 -72.00 -6.75
N LYS A 6 -10.96 -72.56 -5.62
CA LYS A 6 -11.31 -71.75 -4.43
C LYS A 6 -10.03 -71.16 -3.86
N LYS A 7 -9.78 -69.87 -4.16
CA LYS A 7 -8.69 -69.09 -3.55
C LYS A 7 -8.71 -69.26 -2.03
N THR A 8 -7.55 -69.54 -1.46
CA THR A 8 -7.41 -69.77 -0.03
C THR A 8 -7.76 -68.49 0.74
N PHE A 9 -8.27 -68.62 1.98
CA PHE A 9 -8.67 -67.48 2.81
C PHE A 9 -7.54 -66.44 2.95
N LYS A 10 -6.28 -66.92 2.99
CA LYS A 10 -5.08 -66.09 3.06
C LYS A 10 -4.89 -65.22 1.82
N GLU A 11 -5.02 -65.77 0.61
CA GLU A 11 -4.91 -65.00 -0.64
C GLU A 11 -6.03 -63.96 -0.79
N LYS A 12 -7.26 -64.30 -0.38
CA LYS A 12 -8.37 -63.33 -0.40
C LYS A 12 -8.10 -62.16 0.54
N ASN A 13 -7.52 -62.41 1.71
CA ASN A 13 -7.18 -61.38 2.69
C ASN A 13 -6.02 -60.49 2.20
N ASP A 14 -5.02 -61.07 1.55
CA ASP A 14 -3.87 -60.33 0.99
C ASP A 14 -4.29 -59.40 -0.16
N ILE A 15 -5.18 -59.86 -1.04
CA ILE A 15 -5.74 -59.04 -2.13
C ILE A 15 -6.55 -57.87 -1.55
N ARG A 16 -7.40 -58.14 -0.54
CA ARG A 16 -8.18 -57.11 0.15
C ARG A 16 -7.26 -56.07 0.79
N ASN A 17 -6.23 -56.49 1.52
CA ASN A 17 -5.28 -55.57 2.16
C ASN A 17 -4.49 -54.74 1.15
N LYS A 18 -4.08 -55.33 0.01
CA LYS A 18 -3.43 -54.57 -1.08
C LYS A 18 -4.37 -53.53 -1.68
N LEU A 19 -5.62 -53.89 -1.95
CA LEU A 19 -6.63 -52.96 -2.48
C LEU A 19 -6.89 -51.81 -1.49
N PHE A 20 -7.08 -52.11 -0.19
CA PHE A 20 -7.27 -51.10 0.84
C PHE A 20 -6.06 -50.17 1.01
N LYS A 21 -4.84 -50.68 0.90
CA LYS A 21 -3.62 -49.86 0.93
C LYS A 21 -3.51 -48.94 -0.30
N SER A 22 -3.81 -49.45 -1.50
CA SER A 22 -3.82 -48.65 -2.74
C SER A 22 -4.83 -47.50 -2.63
N THR A 23 -6.08 -47.79 -2.25
CA THR A 23 -7.13 -46.77 -2.15
C THR A 23 -6.82 -45.70 -1.09
N ASN A 24 -6.16 -46.08 0.02
CA ASN A 24 -5.71 -45.11 1.02
C ASN A 24 -4.55 -44.25 0.53
N ALA A 25 -3.60 -44.82 -0.22
CA ALA A 25 -2.49 -44.09 -0.82
C ALA A 25 -3.00 -43.06 -1.84
N ASP A 26 -3.89 -43.47 -2.74
CA ASP A 26 -4.53 -42.57 -3.72
C ASP A 26 -5.26 -41.43 -2.99
N ARG A 27 -6.10 -41.77 -1.98
CA ARG A 27 -6.84 -40.78 -1.17
C ARG A 27 -5.92 -39.79 -0.43
N GLN A 28 -4.76 -40.25 0.03
CA GLN A 28 -3.77 -39.39 0.67
C GLN A 28 -3.12 -38.44 -0.34
N ASP A 29 -2.92 -38.88 -1.59
CA ASP A 29 -2.37 -38.06 -2.67
C ASP A 29 -3.34 -36.96 -3.12
N TRP A 30 -4.62 -37.30 -3.29
CA TRP A 30 -5.68 -36.31 -3.58
C TRP A 30 -5.80 -35.23 -2.50
N ARG A 31 -5.62 -35.60 -1.23
CA ARG A 31 -5.62 -34.64 -0.11
C ARG A 31 -4.45 -33.66 -0.18
N LYS A 32 -3.23 -34.15 -0.44
CA LYS A 32 -2.03 -33.31 -0.59
C LYS A 32 -2.17 -32.34 -1.76
N ILE A 33 -2.67 -32.80 -2.90
CA ILE A 33 -2.90 -31.96 -4.08
C ILE A 33 -3.94 -30.86 -3.79
N LYS A 34 -5.01 -31.20 -3.07
CA LYS A 34 -6.05 -30.24 -2.68
C LYS A 34 -5.53 -29.16 -1.73
N ASP A 35 -4.75 -29.55 -0.73
CA ASP A 35 -4.17 -28.61 0.25
C ASP A 35 -3.14 -27.68 -0.42
N GLU A 36 -2.30 -28.21 -1.31
CA GLU A 36 -1.34 -27.41 -2.06
C GLU A 36 -2.04 -26.39 -2.99
N LYS A 37 -3.14 -26.80 -3.64
CA LYS A 37 -3.97 -25.90 -4.46
C LYS A 37 -4.65 -24.83 -3.62
N LYS A 38 -5.16 -25.18 -2.43
CA LYS A 38 -5.75 -24.23 -1.47
C LYS A 38 -4.72 -23.19 -1.02
N ARG A 39 -3.53 -23.63 -0.62
CA ARG A 39 -2.42 -22.75 -0.21
C ARG A 39 -1.97 -21.81 -1.32
N LYS A 40 -1.90 -22.28 -2.56
CA LYS A 40 -1.60 -21.43 -3.73
C LYS A 40 -2.69 -20.38 -3.96
N ASN A 41 -3.96 -20.75 -3.79
CA ASN A 41 -5.08 -19.83 -3.92
C ASN A 41 -5.08 -18.77 -2.81
N GLU A 42 -4.88 -19.17 -1.56
CA GLU A 42 -4.75 -18.26 -0.42
C GLU A 42 -3.62 -17.25 -0.62
N LYS A 43 -2.45 -17.71 -1.09
CA LYS A 43 -1.32 -16.81 -1.42
C LYS A 43 -1.64 -15.81 -2.53
N LYS A 44 -2.39 -16.21 -3.56
CA LYS A 44 -2.83 -15.28 -4.61
C LYS A 44 -3.78 -14.22 -4.07
N ILE A 45 -4.77 -14.63 -3.28
CA ILE A 45 -5.74 -13.71 -2.65
C ILE A 45 -5.02 -12.70 -1.74
N ILE A 46 -4.06 -13.16 -0.93
CA ILE A 46 -3.27 -12.26 -0.06
C ILE A 46 -2.48 -11.26 -0.91
N ARG A 47 -1.79 -11.71 -1.96
CA ARG A 47 -1.04 -10.83 -2.85
C ARG A 47 -1.93 -9.79 -3.55
N GLU A 48 -3.06 -10.23 -4.09
CA GLU A 48 -4.04 -9.33 -4.74
C GLU A 48 -4.61 -8.32 -3.75
N ALA A 49 -4.88 -8.73 -2.50
CA ALA A 49 -5.35 -7.83 -1.45
C ALA A 49 -4.29 -6.80 -1.03
N GLU A 50 -3.01 -7.20 -0.95
CA GLU A 50 -1.90 -6.29 -0.69
C GLU A 50 -1.70 -5.29 -1.83
N GLU A 51 -1.77 -5.76 -3.08
CA GLU A 51 -1.66 -4.93 -4.27
C GLU A 51 -2.83 -3.94 -4.38
N ALA A 52 -4.06 -4.37 -4.09
CA ALA A 52 -5.22 -3.50 -4.01
C ALA A 52 -5.13 -2.47 -2.87
N LYS A 53 -4.58 -2.83 -1.71
CA LYS A 53 -4.31 -1.88 -0.62
C LYS A 53 -3.28 -0.83 -1.04
N LYS A 54 -2.20 -1.26 -1.70
CA LYS A 54 -1.16 -0.34 -2.19
C LYS A 54 -1.73 0.63 -3.24
N ALA A 55 -2.45 0.12 -4.23
CA ALA A 55 -3.11 0.94 -5.25
C ALA A 55 -4.12 1.93 -4.63
N ARG A 56 -4.86 1.50 -3.60
CA ARG A 56 -5.80 2.38 -2.89
C ARG A 56 -5.09 3.52 -2.15
N ILE A 57 -3.94 3.27 -1.52
CA ILE A 57 -3.13 4.30 -0.85
C ILE A 57 -2.59 5.29 -1.89
N GLU A 58 -2.06 4.78 -3.01
CA GLU A 58 -1.55 5.61 -4.11
C GLU A 58 -2.65 6.44 -4.79
N ALA A 59 -3.90 5.97 -4.78
CA ALA A 59 -5.05 6.68 -5.34
C ALA A 59 -5.69 7.69 -4.37
N VAL A 60 -5.32 7.71 -3.09
CA VAL A 60 -5.78 8.76 -2.18
C VAL A 60 -5.00 10.03 -2.49
N ASP A 61 -5.67 10.99 -3.13
CA ASP A 61 -5.16 12.34 -3.23
C ASP A 61 -5.08 12.94 -1.82
N HIS A 62 -3.86 13.13 -1.33
CA HIS A 62 -3.57 13.69 -0.02
C HIS A 62 -3.58 15.22 -0.02
N THR A 63 -4.02 15.85 -1.11
CA THR A 63 -4.22 17.29 -1.14
C THR A 63 -5.36 17.69 -0.19
N PRO A 64 -5.13 18.66 0.72
CA PRO A 64 -6.21 19.25 1.51
C PRO A 64 -7.27 19.86 0.59
N PRO A 65 -8.56 19.87 0.97
CA PRO A 65 -9.63 20.47 0.17
C PRO A 65 -9.61 22.02 0.19
N PHE A 66 -8.52 22.62 0.66
CA PHE A 66 -8.34 24.05 0.83
C PHE A 66 -6.90 24.44 0.55
N THR A 67 -6.69 25.72 0.24
CA THR A 67 -5.38 26.34 0.13
C THR A 67 -5.16 27.34 1.27
N ILE A 68 -3.91 27.56 1.65
CA ILE A 68 -3.50 28.56 2.62
C ILE A 68 -2.67 29.62 1.90
N SER A 69 -3.14 30.87 1.91
CA SER A 69 -2.39 32.02 1.43
C SER A 69 -2.08 32.97 2.59
N ILE A 70 -0.91 33.59 2.57
CA ILE A 70 -0.52 34.63 3.55
C ILE A 70 -0.19 35.94 2.82
N ALA A 71 -0.66 37.07 3.37
CA ALA A 71 -0.32 38.39 2.87
C ALA A 71 0.73 39.03 3.78
N VAL A 72 1.81 39.55 3.20
CA VAL A 72 2.93 40.15 3.93
C VAL A 72 3.22 41.55 3.37
N PRO A 73 3.29 42.59 4.20
CA PRO A 73 3.66 43.92 3.74
C PRO A 73 5.13 43.93 3.30
N GLY A 74 5.41 44.39 2.08
CA GLY A 74 6.78 44.42 1.53
C GLY A 74 7.75 45.26 2.37
N GLN A 75 7.24 46.29 3.06
CA GLN A 75 8.03 47.14 3.95
C GLN A 75 8.54 46.44 5.21
N PHE A 76 8.08 45.23 5.55
CA PHE A 76 8.60 44.46 6.68
C PHE A 76 10.12 44.24 6.59
N LEU A 77 10.64 44.05 5.37
CA LEU A 77 12.07 43.87 5.15
C LEU A 77 12.86 45.19 5.18
N ASN A 78 12.22 46.35 5.15
CA ASN A 78 12.91 47.65 5.13
C ASN A 78 13.52 48.02 6.49
N ASN A 79 13.06 47.42 7.59
CA ASN A 79 13.59 47.67 8.94
C ASN A 79 14.94 46.95 9.19
N ALA A 80 15.32 46.00 8.34
CA ALA A 80 16.59 45.31 8.51
C ALA A 80 17.77 46.26 8.19
N GLN A 81 18.71 46.31 9.13
CA GLN A 81 19.88 47.19 9.08
C GLN A 81 20.92 46.80 8.03
N SER A 82 20.86 45.57 7.49
CA SER A 82 21.80 45.07 6.48
C SER A 82 21.13 44.14 5.47
N SER A 83 21.80 43.90 4.33
CA SER A 83 21.38 42.95 3.31
C SER A 83 21.25 41.52 3.83
N GLU A 84 22.16 41.13 4.71
CA GLU A 84 22.21 39.80 5.32
C GLU A 84 21.01 39.60 6.24
N LEU A 85 20.68 40.61 7.04
CA LEU A 85 19.53 40.56 7.94
C LEU A 85 18.20 40.53 7.17
N ARG A 86 18.09 41.26 6.03
CA ARG A 86 16.94 41.17 5.12
C ARG A 86 16.72 39.75 4.61
N THR A 87 17.78 39.13 4.11
CA THR A 87 17.73 37.75 3.61
C THR A 87 17.38 36.78 4.73
N TYR A 88 17.91 36.98 5.93
CA TYR A 88 17.58 36.16 7.09
C TYR A 88 16.10 36.25 7.47
N MET A 89 15.53 37.47 7.53
CA MET A 89 14.10 37.69 7.82
C MET A 89 13.20 37.06 6.75
N ALA A 90 13.53 37.23 5.46
CA ALA A 90 12.82 36.56 4.37
C ALA A 90 12.88 35.03 4.52
N GLY A 91 14.04 34.49 4.89
CA GLY A 91 14.23 33.08 5.18
C GLY A 91 13.38 32.57 6.36
N GLN A 92 13.19 33.39 7.40
CA GLN A 92 12.30 33.04 8.50
C GLN A 92 10.84 32.96 8.05
N ILE A 93 10.37 33.91 7.25
CA ILE A 93 9.02 33.88 6.66
C ILE A 93 8.85 32.62 5.80
N ALA A 94 9.81 32.35 4.91
CA ALA A 94 9.78 31.16 4.06
C ALA A 94 9.78 29.85 4.87
N ARG A 95 10.57 29.79 5.95
CA ARG A 95 10.60 28.62 6.84
C ARG A 95 9.26 28.41 7.54
N ALA A 96 8.64 29.48 8.05
CA ALA A 96 7.31 29.40 8.65
C ALA A 96 6.27 28.94 7.63
N ALA A 97 6.23 29.56 6.45
CA ALA A 97 5.32 29.19 5.36
C ALA A 97 5.44 27.69 4.98
N THR A 98 6.68 27.19 4.89
CA THR A 98 6.95 25.77 4.59
C THR A 98 6.45 24.84 5.69
N LEU A 99 6.70 25.17 6.97
CA LEU A 99 6.27 24.35 8.10
C LEU A 99 4.74 24.23 8.18
N TYR A 100 4.03 25.29 7.80
CA TYR A 100 2.57 25.36 7.86
C TYR A 100 1.88 25.04 6.52
N ARG A 101 2.60 24.54 5.51
CA ARG A 101 2.05 24.17 4.19
C ARG A 101 1.27 25.33 3.53
N VAL A 102 1.84 26.52 3.56
CA VAL A 102 1.32 27.68 2.82
C VAL A 102 1.56 27.47 1.32
N ASP A 103 0.53 27.67 0.51
CA ASP A 103 0.56 27.49 -0.94
C ASP A 103 1.03 28.77 -1.66
N GLU A 104 0.65 29.93 -1.13
CA GLU A 104 0.92 31.22 -1.75
C GLU A 104 1.33 32.29 -0.71
N ILE A 105 2.34 33.08 -1.06
CA ILE A 105 2.76 34.26 -0.29
C ILE A 105 2.55 35.51 -1.15
N ILE A 106 1.65 36.39 -0.72
CA ILE A 106 1.29 37.62 -1.41
C ILE A 106 2.03 38.78 -0.77
N ILE A 107 2.95 39.39 -1.51
CA ILE A 107 3.66 40.59 -1.05
C ILE A 107 2.91 41.82 -1.56
N TYR A 108 2.45 42.67 -0.64
CA TYR A 108 1.72 43.90 -1.00
C TYR A 108 2.46 45.15 -0.55
N ASP A 109 2.27 46.24 -1.30
CA ASP A 109 2.68 47.57 -0.87
C ASP A 109 1.60 48.14 0.07
N GLU A 110 2.00 48.47 1.30
CA GLU A 110 1.12 49.08 2.30
C GLU A 110 1.08 50.61 2.18
N SER A 111 1.97 51.20 1.38
CA SER A 111 1.98 52.64 1.17
C SER A 111 0.76 53.04 0.33
N CYS A 112 -0.22 53.68 0.98
CA CYS A 112 -1.39 54.30 0.33
C CYS A 112 -1.01 55.55 -0.48
N ARG A 113 0.12 55.53 -1.22
CA ARG A 113 0.46 56.61 -2.13
C ARG A 113 -0.47 56.47 -3.34
N MET A 114 -1.44 57.37 -3.46
CA MET A 114 -2.09 57.60 -4.74
C MET A 114 -0.99 58.05 -5.69
N THR A 115 -0.53 57.15 -6.56
CA THR A 115 0.31 57.53 -7.68
C THR A 115 -0.57 58.33 -8.61
N ASN A 116 -0.49 59.66 -8.52
CA ASN A 116 -1.06 60.54 -9.52
C ASN A 116 -0.21 60.33 -10.79
N GLU A 117 -0.65 59.42 -11.65
CA GLU A 117 -0.22 59.38 -13.05
C GLU A 117 -0.64 60.66 -13.78
#